data_AF-A0A838TF11-F1
#
_entry.id   AF-A0A838TF11-F1
#
_cell.length_a   1.000
_cell.length_b   1.000
_cell.length_c   1.000
_cell.angle_alpha   90.00
_cell.angle_beta   90.00
_cell.angle_gamma   90.00
#
_symmetry.space_group_name_H-M   'P 1'
#
loop_
_entity.id
_entity.type
_entity.pdbx_description
1 polymer ?
#
loop_
_entity_poly.entity_id
_entity_poly.type
_entity_poly.pdbx_seq_one_letter_code
_entity_poly.pdbx_strand_id
1 'polypeptide(L)' 'MKKVLILTAGFGEGHNSAARGIRDGLLQVGGPKVAVELHDLFQEVYGAPNQWVTTAYLSMIEHAPFIWARVYKW' A
#
# COMPACT_ATOMS: atom_id res chain seq x y z
N MET A 1 -6.38 -21.75 17.29
CA MET A 1 -6.38 -20.92 16.06
C MET A 1 -5.68 -19.62 16.37
N LYS A 2 -4.67 -19.23 15.57
CA LYS A 2 -3.95 -17.96 15.72
C LYS A 2 -4.57 -16.94 14.76
N LYS A 3 -4.84 -15.73 15.24
CA LYS A 3 -5.38 -14.63 14.44
C LYS A 3 -4.30 -13.56 14.27
N VAL A 4 -4.09 -13.11 13.04
CA VAL A 4 -3.11 -12.08 12.70
C VAL A 4 -3.82 -10.98 11.93
N LEU A 5 -3.66 -9.74 12.39
CA LEU A 5 -4.15 -8.56 11.70
C LEU A 5 -2.96 -7.83 11.07
N ILE A 6 -3.03 -7.57 9.77
CA ILE A 6 -2.05 -6.80 9.02
C ILE A 6 -2.72 -5.51 8.58
N LEU A 7 -2.17 -4.39 9.04
CA LEU A 7 -2.58 -3.05 8.63
C LEU A 7 -1.53 -2.50 7.67
N THR A 8 -1.94 -2.17 6.45
CA THR A 8 -1.11 -1.48 5.46
C THR A 8 -1.68 -0.08 5.21
N ALA A 9 -0.81 0.82 4.78
CA ALA A 9 -1.15 2.19 4.39
C ALA A 9 -0.34 2.52 3.13
N GLY A 10 -0.74 1.90 2.02
CA GLY A 10 -0.02 2.02 0.76
C GLY A 10 -0.45 3.26 0.00
N PHE A 11 0.45 4.24 -0.15
CA PHE A 11 0.32 5.32 -1.13
C PHE A 11 0.83 4.89 -2.54
N GLY A 12 1.00 3.59 -2.74
CA GLY A 12 1.53 2.95 -3.94
C GLY A 12 1.62 1.43 -3.71
N GLU A 13 1.96 0.66 -4.74
CA GLU A 13 1.81 -0.81 -4.69
C GLU A 13 2.85 -1.54 -3.83
N GLY A 14 3.99 -0.93 -3.50
CA GLY A 14 5.08 -1.62 -2.81
C GLY A 14 4.69 -2.15 -1.41
N HIS A 15 4.04 -1.30 -0.60
CA HIS A 15 3.64 -1.66 0.76
C HIS A 15 2.50 -2.68 0.76
N ASN A 16 1.51 -2.48 -0.11
CA ASN A 16 0.39 -3.40 -0.28
C ASN A 16 0.83 -4.77 -0.80
N SER A 17 1.80 -4.79 -1.71
CA SER A 17 2.38 -6.04 -2.22
C SER A 17 3.17 -6.79 -1.15
N ALA A 18 3.99 -6.10 -0.35
CA ALA A 18 4.68 -6.71 0.78
C ALA A 18 3.69 -7.30 1.80
N ALA A 19 2.64 -6.56 2.14
CA ALA A 19 1.63 -7.00 3.09
C ALA A 19 0.85 -8.24 2.59
N ARG A 20 0.51 -8.29 1.29
CA ARG A 20 -0.06 -9.48 0.64
C ARG A 20 0.90 -10.67 0.70
N GLY A 21 2.18 -10.46 0.39
CA GLY A 21 3.18 -11.52 0.46
C GLY A 21 3.34 -12.11 1.87
N ILE A 22 3.32 -11.27 2.91
CA ILE A 22 3.35 -11.72 4.30
C ILE A 22 2.09 -12.53 4.65
N ARG A 23 0.90 -12.03 4.27
CA ARG A 23 -0.37 -12.76 4.48
C ARG A 23 -0.32 -14.14 3.85
N ASP A 24 0.09 -14.21 2.58
CA ASP A 24 0.10 -15.45 1.81
C ASP A 24 1.12 -16.45 2.39
N GLY A 25 2.31 -15.97 2.81
CA GLY A 25 3.29 -16.80 3.49
C GLY A 25 2.81 -17.33 4.85
N LEU A 26 2.11 -16.51 5.63
CA LEU A 26 1.51 -16.92 6.91
C LEU A 26 0.43 -17.99 6.73
N LEU A 27 -0.43 -17.84 5.70
CA LEU A 27 -1.44 -18.84 5.36
C LEU A 27 -0.79 -20.14 4.86
N GLN A 28 0.27 -20.04 4.06
CA GLN A 28 1.00 -21.19 3.52
C GLN A 28 1.68 -22.02 4.64
N VAL A 29 2.39 -21.36 5.56
CA VAL A 29 3.11 -22.04 6.66
C VAL A 29 2.16 -22.50 7.77
N GLY A 30 1.15 -21.69 8.09
CA GLY A 30 0.23 -21.93 9.20
C GLY A 30 -0.93 -22.87 8.87
N GLY A 31 -1.29 -23.00 7.59
CA GLY A 31 -2.43 -23.78 7.13
C GLY A 31 -3.73 -23.38 7.83
N PRO A 32 -4.67 -24.33 8.08
CA PRO A 32 -5.96 -24.04 8.71
C PRO A 32 -5.89 -23.52 10.15
N LYS A 33 -4.70 -23.50 10.76
CA LYS A 33 -4.51 -23.08 12.16
C LYS A 33 -4.30 -21.56 12.29
N VAL A 34 -4.12 -20.86 11.18
CA VAL A 34 -3.86 -19.41 11.12
C VAL A 34 -4.94 -18.73 10.28
N ALA A 35 -5.50 -17.66 10.83
CA ALA A 35 -6.37 -16.73 10.11
C ALA A 35 -5.65 -15.38 10.02
N VAL A 36 -5.64 -14.78 8.83
CA VAL A 36 -4.99 -13.49 8.59
C VAL A 36 -5.98 -12.53 7.96
N GLU A 37 -6.13 -11.36 8.57
CA GLU A 37 -6.88 -10.22 8.04
C GLU A 37 -5.89 -9.17 7.53
N LEU A 38 -6.19 -8.59 6.38
CA LEU A 38 -5.36 -7.57 5.73
C LEU A 38 -6.25 -6.38 5.41
N HIS A 39 -5.91 -5.22 5.99
CA HIS A 39 -6.65 -3.98 5.80
C HIS A 39 -5.73 -2.90 5.26
N ASP A 40 -6.17 -2.23 4.20
CA ASP A 40 -5.50 -1.04 3.67
C ASP A 40 -6.22 0.20 4.18
N LEU A 41 -5.66 0.81 5.23
CA LEU A 41 -6.27 1.93 5.92
C LEU A 41 -6.44 3.15 5.00
N PHE A 42 -5.55 3.35 4.03
CA PHE A 42 -5.68 4.49 3.12
C PHE A 42 -6.83 4.28 2.16
N GLN A 43 -6.93 3.08 1.59
CA GLN A 43 -8.04 2.75 0.71
C GLN A 43 -9.38 2.67 1.45
N GLU A 44 -9.40 2.12 2.67
CA GLU A 44 -10.63 1.94 3.47
C GLU A 44 -11.16 3.26 4.01
N VAL A 45 -10.29 4.18 4.43
CA VAL A 45 -10.69 5.48 4.97
C VAL A 45 -11.03 6.48 3.87
N TYR A 46 -10.19 6.55 2.83
CA TYR A 46 -10.26 7.64 1.86
C TYR A 46 -10.82 7.21 0.49
N GLY A 47 -10.91 5.92 0.18
CA GLY A 47 -11.56 5.42 -1.03
C GLY A 47 -10.98 5.98 -2.33
N ALA A 48 -11.86 6.39 -3.25
CA ALA A 48 -11.50 6.92 -4.57
C ALA A 48 -10.58 8.16 -4.54
N PRO A 49 -10.77 9.14 -3.63
CA PRO A 49 -9.81 10.23 -3.43
C PRO A 49 -8.35 9.78 -3.27
N ASN A 50 -8.09 8.75 -2.46
CA ASN A 50 -6.73 8.24 -2.27
C ASN A 50 -6.13 7.68 -3.56
N GLN A 51 -6.93 6.97 -4.35
CA GLN A 51 -6.49 6.44 -5.66
C GLN A 51 -6.12 7.58 -6.61
N TRP A 52 -6.96 8.61 -6.71
CA TRP A 52 -6.69 9.78 -7.54
C TRP A 52 -5.41 10.49 -7.14
N VAL A 53 -5.23 10.77 -5.85
CA VAL A 53 -4.04 11.44 -5.33
C VAL A 53 -2.79 10.60 -5.56
N THR A 54 -2.87 9.29 -5.32
CA THR A 54 -1.79 8.34 -5.57
C THR A 54 -1.39 8.33 -7.05
N THR A 55 -2.35 8.17 -7.96
CA THR A 55 -2.10 8.16 -9.41
C THR A 55 -1.54 9.49 -9.89
N ALA A 56 -2.09 10.61 -9.44
CA ALA A 56 -1.61 11.94 -9.82
C ALA A 56 -0.16 12.16 -9.35
N TYR A 57 0.15 11.79 -8.10
CA TYR A 57 1.51 11.88 -7.57
C TYR A 57 2.49 11.01 -8.38
N LEU A 58 2.14 9.73 -8.60
CA LEU A 58 3.00 8.79 -9.35
C LEU A 58 3.21 9.26 -10.80
N SER A 59 2.17 9.76 -11.46
CA SER A 59 2.29 10.32 -12.81
C SER A 59 3.19 11.55 -12.83
N MET A 60 3.09 12.43 -11.83
CA MET A 60 3.90 13.63 -11.72
C MET A 60 5.38 13.33 -11.51
N ILE A 61 5.74 12.37 -10.65
CA ILE A 61 7.15 11.98 -10.46
C ILE A 61 7.75 11.35 -11.71
N GLU A 62 6.96 10.62 -12.49
CA GLU A 62 7.41 9.92 -13.71
C GLU A 62 7.55 10.88 -14.90
N HIS A 63 6.57 11.77 -15.11
CA HIS A 63 6.46 12.57 -16.34
C HIS A 63 6.85 14.03 -16.16
N ALA A 64 6.91 14.55 -14.93
CA ALA A 64 7.18 15.95 -14.67
C ALA A 64 8.30 16.18 -13.61
N PRO A 65 9.49 15.57 -13.77
CA PRO A 65 10.60 15.73 -12.82
C PRO A 65 11.05 17.20 -12.67
N PHE A 66 10.81 18.04 -13.68
CA PHE A 66 11.11 19.47 -13.64
C PHE A 66 10.33 20.24 -12.57
N ILE A 67 9.16 19.74 -12.14
CA ILE A 67 8.38 20.34 -11.06
C ILE A 67 9.17 20.25 -9.76
N TRP A 68 9.72 19.07 -9.45
CA TRP A 68 10.60 18.88 -8.30
C TRP A 68 11.87 19.70 -8.42
N ALA A 69 12.47 19.76 -9.62
CA ALA A 69 13.65 20.60 -9.85
C ALA A 69 13.39 22.09 -9.60
N ARG A 70 12.16 22.58 -9.73
CA ARG A 70 11.78 23.96 -9.41
C ARG A 70 11.47 24.15 -7.92
N VAL A 71 10.79 23.17 -7.30
CA VAL A 71 10.46 23.20 -5.87
C VAL A 71 11.73 23.12 -5.01
N TYR A 72 12.68 22.25 -5.37
CA TYR A 72 13.93 22.03 -4.63
C TYR A 72 15.08 22.97 -5.06
N LYS A 73 14.86 23.90 -6.00
CA LYS A 73 15.87 24.90 -6.40
C LYS A 73 15.98 26.11 -5.47
N TRP A 74 15.50 25.98 -4.23
CA TRP A 74 15.65 26.96 -3.17
C TRP A 74 17.03 26.87 -2.52
#